data_AF-A0A6V2MUS7-F1
#
_entry.id   AF-A0A6V2MUS7-F1
#
_cell.length_a   1.000
_cell.length_b   1.000
_cell.length_c   1.000
_cell.angle_alpha   90.00
_cell.angle_beta   90.00
_cell.angle_gamma   90.00
#
_symmetry.space_group_name_H-M   'P 1'
#
loop_
_entity.id
_entity.type
_entity.pdbx_description
1 polymer ?
#
loop_
_entity_poly.entity_id
_entity_poly.type
_entity_poly.pdbx_seq_one_letter_code
_entity_poly.pdbx_strand_id
1 'polypeptide(L)'
;MLDPAQRPDHTRPEDEAEKIFHLVLELTNPEQREAALLELSKRRETFIDLAPILWHSFGTISALLQEIVAIYPLLSPPSLTAQASNRVCNALALLQCVASHPETRTLFLNAHIPLFLYPFLNTISKTRPFEYLRLTSLGVIGALVKVDDPDVINFLLSTEIIPLCLRIMETGAAP
;
A
#
# COMPACT_ATOMS: atom_id res chain seq x y z
N MET A 1 -18.15 -40.62 -23.82
CA MET A 1 -18.14 -40.38 -22.37
C MET A 1 -16.78 -39.78 -22.07
N LEU A 2 -16.69 -38.45 -21.96
CA LEU A 2 -15.42 -37.72 -21.81
C LEU A 2 -15.04 -37.66 -20.32
N ASP A 3 -13.73 -37.74 -20.08
CA ASP A 3 -13.05 -37.77 -18.79
C ASP A 3 -13.36 -36.49 -17.95
N PRO A 4 -13.77 -36.60 -16.67
CA PRO A 4 -14.05 -35.43 -15.84
C PRO A 4 -12.82 -34.56 -15.50
N ALA A 5 -11.61 -34.97 -15.88
CA ALA A 5 -10.35 -34.28 -15.57
C ALA A 5 -9.90 -33.18 -16.56
N GLN A 6 -10.71 -32.82 -17.56
CA GLN A 6 -10.36 -31.83 -18.60
C GLN A 6 -11.34 -30.64 -18.69
N ARG A 7 -11.84 -30.16 -17.54
CA ARG A 7 -12.50 -28.84 -17.51
C ARG A 7 -11.43 -27.76 -17.33
N PRO A 8 -11.34 -26.75 -18.22
CA PRO A 8 -10.53 -25.57 -17.92
C PRO A 8 -11.01 -24.98 -16.60
N ASP A 9 -10.06 -24.58 -15.75
CA ASP A 9 -10.30 -23.93 -14.46
C ASP A 9 -10.93 -22.55 -14.69
N HIS A 10 -12.21 -22.56 -15.04
CA HIS A 10 -13.04 -21.37 -15.08
C HIS A 10 -13.54 -21.12 -13.67
N THR A 11 -12.68 -20.59 -12.80
CA THR A 11 -13.14 -19.89 -11.60
C THR A 11 -14.13 -18.82 -12.06
N ARG A 12 -15.37 -18.90 -11.59
CA ARG A 12 -16.40 -17.94 -11.97
C ARG A 12 -16.03 -16.59 -11.34
N PRO A 13 -16.34 -15.46 -11.99
CA PRO A 13 -16.08 -14.13 -11.41
C PRO A 13 -16.68 -13.94 -10.00
N GLU A 14 -17.81 -14.60 -9.72
CA GLU A 14 -18.46 -14.63 -8.41
C GLU A 14 -17.59 -15.31 -7.34
N ASP A 15 -16.94 -16.43 -7.69
CA ASP A 15 -16.06 -17.18 -6.77
C ASP A 15 -14.77 -16.37 -6.46
N GLU A 16 -14.33 -15.53 -7.41
CA GLU A 16 -13.18 -14.64 -7.20
C GLU A 16 -13.50 -13.48 -6.27
N ALA A 17 -14.68 -12.84 -6.44
CA ALA A 17 -15.13 -11.76 -5.57
C ALA A 17 -15.31 -12.23 -4.12
N GLU A 18 -15.91 -13.41 -3.90
CA GLU A 18 -16.06 -14.01 -2.57
C GLU A 18 -14.70 -14.22 -1.89
N LYS A 19 -13.72 -14.72 -2.64
CA LYS A 19 -12.35 -14.88 -2.14
C LYS A 19 -11.71 -13.54 -1.76
N ILE A 20 -11.91 -12.48 -2.55
CA ILE A 20 -11.43 -11.13 -2.20
C ILE A 20 -12.07 -10.64 -0.90
N PHE A 21 -13.39 -10.77 -0.74
CA PHE A 21 -14.07 -10.34 0.48
C PHE A 21 -13.56 -11.08 1.72
N HIS A 22 -13.33 -12.40 1.60
CA HIS A 22 -12.74 -13.19 2.67
C HIS A 22 -11.34 -12.68 3.04
N LEU A 23 -10.45 -12.49 2.05
CA LEU A 23 -9.11 -11.96 2.28
C LEU A 23 -9.13 -10.56 2.92
N VAL A 24 -10.06 -9.70 2.51
CA VAL A 24 -10.21 -8.36 3.10
C VAL A 24 -10.64 -8.44 4.57
N LEU A 25 -11.55 -9.36 4.91
CA LEU A 25 -11.92 -9.61 6.30
C LEU A 25 -10.71 -10.09 7.12
N GLU A 26 -9.91 -11.00 6.58
CA GLU A 26 -8.70 -11.52 7.23
C GLU A 26 -7.66 -10.44 7.54
N LEU A 27 -7.64 -9.31 6.82
CA LEU A 27 -6.76 -8.17 7.16
C LEU A 27 -7.02 -7.63 8.57
N THR A 28 -8.26 -7.72 9.06
CA THR A 28 -8.62 -7.26 10.39
C THR A 28 -8.10 -8.18 11.51
N ASN A 29 -7.83 -9.45 11.20
CA ASN A 29 -7.28 -10.43 12.12
C ASN A 29 -5.74 -10.43 12.09
N PRO A 30 -5.03 -10.04 13.17
CA PRO A 30 -3.57 -9.97 13.20
C PRO A 30 -2.84 -11.27 12.82
N GLU A 31 -3.44 -12.43 13.11
CA GLU A 31 -2.83 -13.74 12.83
C GLU A 31 -2.86 -14.10 11.33
N GLN A 32 -3.88 -13.63 10.61
CA GLN A 32 -4.09 -13.94 9.19
C GLN A 32 -3.61 -12.81 8.27
N ARG A 33 -3.45 -11.60 8.82
CA ARG A 33 -3.17 -10.38 8.08
C ARG A 33 -1.95 -10.48 7.16
N GLU A 34 -0.85 -11.11 7.60
CA GLU A 34 0.36 -11.21 6.77
C GLU A 34 0.12 -12.00 5.48
N ALA A 35 -0.62 -13.10 5.56
CA ALA A 35 -0.98 -13.92 4.41
C ALA A 35 -1.96 -13.17 3.49
N ALA A 36 -2.98 -12.53 4.09
CA ALA A 36 -3.97 -11.74 3.35
C ALA A 36 -3.33 -10.56 2.60
N LEU A 37 -2.41 -9.83 3.24
CA LEU A 37 -1.65 -8.74 2.62
C LEU A 37 -0.91 -9.21 1.36
N LEU A 38 -0.21 -10.35 1.46
CA LEU A 38 0.56 -10.89 0.35
C LEU A 38 -0.32 -11.33 -0.82
N GLU A 39 -1.48 -11.92 -0.54
CA GLU A 39 -2.37 -12.40 -1.59
C GLU A 39 -3.14 -11.26 -2.25
N LEU A 40 -3.63 -10.29 -1.48
CA LEU A 40 -4.31 -9.11 -2.01
C LEU A 40 -3.35 -8.20 -2.81
N SER A 41 -2.10 -8.05 -2.37
CA SER A 41 -1.14 -7.18 -3.08
C SER A 41 -0.84 -7.66 -4.50
N LYS A 42 -0.90 -8.98 -4.75
CA LYS A 42 -0.76 -9.58 -6.09
C LYS A 42 -1.97 -9.34 -6.99
N ARG A 43 -3.16 -9.14 -6.42
CA ARG A 43 -4.44 -9.00 -7.14
C ARG A 43 -4.82 -7.53 -7.40
N ARG A 44 -4.04 -6.58 -6.89
CA ARG A 44 -4.34 -5.14 -6.96
C ARG A 44 -4.47 -4.57 -8.37
N GLU A 45 -3.85 -5.23 -9.37
CA GLU A 45 -3.88 -4.80 -10.78
C GLU A 45 -4.96 -5.54 -11.58
N THR A 46 -5.37 -6.73 -11.14
CA THR A 46 -6.34 -7.57 -11.84
C THR A 46 -7.78 -7.31 -11.37
N PHE A 47 -7.97 -6.91 -10.12
CA PHE A 47 -9.29 -6.70 -9.54
C PHE A 47 -9.57 -5.19 -9.35
N ILE A 48 -10.28 -4.61 -10.31
CA ILE A 48 -10.47 -3.15 -10.42
C ILE A 48 -11.23 -2.56 -9.22
N ASP A 49 -12.17 -3.31 -8.65
CA ASP A 49 -13.02 -2.87 -7.53
C ASP A 49 -12.34 -3.06 -6.15
N LEU A 50 -11.04 -3.43 -6.12
CA LEU A 50 -10.36 -3.71 -4.86
C LEU A 50 -10.28 -2.47 -3.97
N ALA A 51 -10.00 -1.30 -4.56
CA ALA A 51 -9.83 -0.06 -3.81
C ALA A 51 -11.10 0.36 -3.04
N PRO A 52 -12.30 0.45 -3.68
CA PRO A 52 -13.55 0.68 -2.96
C PRO A 52 -13.81 -0.35 -1.86
N ILE A 53 -13.58 -1.65 -2.13
CA ILE A 53 -13.79 -2.70 -1.13
C ILE A 53 -12.88 -2.50 0.07
N LEU A 54 -11.58 -2.21 -0.14
CA LEU A 54 -10.64 -1.95 0.94
C LEU A 54 -11.05 -0.74 1.77
N TRP A 55 -11.54 0.32 1.11
CA TRP A 55 -11.91 1.56 1.78
C TRP A 55 -13.18 1.44 2.63
N HIS A 56 -14.22 0.84 2.06
CA HIS A 56 -15.54 0.77 2.70
C HIS A 56 -15.70 -0.42 3.65
N SER A 57 -14.80 -1.39 3.61
CA SER A 57 -14.79 -2.51 4.56
C SER A 57 -14.34 -2.05 5.95
N PHE A 58 -15.12 -2.42 6.97
CA PHE A 58 -14.90 -1.98 8.34
C PHE A 58 -13.52 -2.40 8.87
N GLY A 59 -12.75 -1.45 9.40
CA GLY A 59 -11.46 -1.71 10.04
C GLY A 59 -10.30 -1.99 9.09
N THR A 60 -10.53 -2.14 7.78
CA THR A 60 -9.49 -2.49 6.80
C THR A 60 -8.41 -1.42 6.68
N ILE A 61 -8.79 -0.16 6.45
CA ILE A 61 -7.82 0.95 6.39
C ILE A 61 -7.07 1.11 7.72
N SER A 62 -7.75 0.94 8.86
CA SER A 62 -7.11 0.97 10.17
C SER A 62 -6.08 -0.16 10.34
N ALA A 63 -6.36 -1.36 9.86
CA ALA A 63 -5.41 -2.48 9.87
C ALA A 63 -4.18 -2.19 8.99
N LEU A 64 -4.36 -1.59 7.81
CA LEU A 64 -3.24 -1.17 6.95
C LEU A 64 -2.38 -0.08 7.62
N LEU A 65 -3.00 0.88 8.31
CA LEU A 65 -2.28 1.90 9.08
C LEU A 65 -1.52 1.31 10.27
N GLN A 66 -2.05 0.28 10.93
CA GLN A 66 -1.33 -0.43 11.99
C GLN A 66 -0.04 -1.08 11.48
N GLU A 67 -0.06 -1.65 10.27
CA GLU A 67 1.15 -2.20 9.64
C GLU A 67 2.22 -1.14 9.37
N ILE A 68 1.82 0.10 9.05
CA ILE A 68 2.75 1.23 8.91
C ILE A 68 3.33 1.63 10.26
N VAL A 69 2.48 1.87 11.26
CA VAL A 69 2.91 2.36 12.58
C VAL A 69 3.79 1.34 13.31
N ALA A 70 3.55 0.04 13.11
CA ALA A 70 4.38 -1.03 13.66
C ALA A 70 5.85 -0.98 13.21
N ILE A 71 6.14 -0.32 12.08
CA ILE A 71 7.50 -0.18 11.56
C ILE A 71 8.25 1.01 12.17
N TYR A 72 7.56 2.02 12.71
CA TYR A 72 8.19 3.23 13.23
C TYR A 72 9.33 2.98 14.23
N PRO A 73 9.20 2.04 15.21
CA PRO A 73 10.30 1.74 16.14
C PRO A 73 11.55 1.17 15.47
N LEU A 74 11.43 0.62 14.25
CA LEU A 74 12.53 -0.01 13.50
C LEU A 74 13.28 0.97 12.59
N LEU A 75 12.81 2.21 12.49
CA LEU A 75 13.42 3.24 11.64
C LEU A 75 14.64 3.89 12.28
N SER A 76 14.64 4.03 13.62
CA SER A 76 15.71 4.66 14.39
C SER A 76 15.81 4.07 15.82
N PRO A 77 16.93 3.39 16.17
CA PRO A 77 18.05 3.03 15.29
C PRO A 77 17.59 2.10 14.16
N PRO A 78 18.27 2.09 13.00
CA PRO A 78 17.81 1.33 11.85
C PRO A 78 17.96 -0.18 12.06
N SER A 79 16.84 -0.86 12.31
CA SER A 79 16.79 -2.31 12.60
C SER A 79 15.75 -3.05 11.74
N LEU A 80 15.29 -2.43 10.65
CA LEU A 80 14.30 -3.00 9.73
C LEU A 80 14.83 -4.26 9.03
N THR A 81 14.14 -5.38 9.21
CA THR A 81 14.47 -6.65 8.55
C THR A 81 13.84 -6.73 7.16
N ALA A 82 14.35 -7.63 6.31
CA ALA A 82 13.76 -7.88 4.99
C ALA A 82 12.31 -8.39 5.08
N GLN A 83 12.00 -9.26 6.05
CA GLN A 83 10.64 -9.76 6.25
C GLN A 83 9.68 -8.63 6.66
N ALA A 84 10.07 -7.81 7.63
CA ALA A 84 9.25 -6.69 8.08
C ALA A 84 9.01 -5.66 6.96
N SER A 85 10.06 -5.34 6.19
CA SER A 85 9.97 -4.48 5.00
C SER A 85 9.01 -5.07 3.95
N ASN A 86 9.13 -6.35 3.61
CA ASN A 86 8.22 -6.99 2.64
C ASN A 86 6.76 -6.94 3.10
N ARG A 87 6.51 -7.22 4.38
CA ARG A 87 5.17 -7.21 4.96
C ARG A 87 4.53 -5.82 4.89
N VAL A 88 5.21 -4.77 5.34
CA VAL A 88 4.67 -3.41 5.25
C VAL A 88 4.55 -2.94 3.80
N CYS A 89 5.46 -3.33 2.90
CA CYS A 89 5.38 -2.98 1.49
C CYS A 89 4.16 -3.60 0.80
N ASN A 90 3.69 -4.79 1.22
CA ASN A 90 2.41 -5.33 0.77
C ASN A 90 1.24 -4.44 1.21
N ALA A 91 1.25 -3.90 2.44
CA ALA A 91 0.24 -2.95 2.89
C ALA A 91 0.31 -1.62 2.11
N LEU A 92 1.51 -1.10 1.87
CA LEU A 92 1.72 0.08 1.03
C LEU A 92 1.23 -0.13 -0.41
N ALA A 93 1.41 -1.33 -0.96
CA ALA A 93 0.91 -1.68 -2.29
C ALA A 93 -0.62 -1.61 -2.38
N LEU A 94 -1.34 -1.98 -1.31
CA LEU A 94 -2.80 -1.85 -1.21
C LEU A 94 -3.22 -0.39 -1.03
N LEU A 95 -2.50 0.39 -0.22
CA LEU A 95 -2.74 1.83 -0.09
C LEU A 95 -2.48 2.58 -1.40
N GLN A 96 -1.50 2.14 -2.19
CA GLN A 96 -1.26 2.64 -3.55
C GLN A 96 -2.49 2.40 -4.45
N CYS A 97 -3.10 1.21 -4.35
CA CYS A 97 -4.34 0.89 -5.09
C CYS A 97 -5.46 1.87 -4.70
N VAL A 98 -5.69 2.08 -3.40
CA VAL A 98 -6.68 3.03 -2.88
C VAL A 98 -6.39 4.47 -3.33
N ALA A 99 -5.13 4.90 -3.31
CA ALA A 99 -4.72 6.23 -3.78
C ALA A 99 -4.92 6.42 -5.29
N SER A 100 -4.78 5.35 -6.08
CA SER A 100 -4.92 5.40 -7.54
C SER A 100 -6.36 5.43 -8.02
N HIS A 101 -7.32 4.91 -7.23
CA HIS A 101 -8.71 4.76 -7.66
C HIS A 101 -9.51 6.07 -7.50
N PRO A 102 -10.29 6.49 -8.51
CA PRO A 102 -10.95 7.80 -8.51
C PRO A 102 -11.95 8.01 -7.37
N GLU A 103 -12.66 6.96 -6.96
CA GLU A 103 -13.66 7.04 -5.89
C GLU A 103 -13.03 7.24 -4.50
N THR A 104 -11.88 6.61 -4.25
CA THR A 104 -11.26 6.57 -2.93
C THR A 104 -10.12 7.56 -2.76
N ARG A 105 -9.56 8.09 -3.85
CA ARG A 105 -8.43 9.02 -3.82
C ARG A 105 -8.67 10.25 -2.96
N THR A 106 -9.78 10.95 -3.18
CA THR A 106 -10.11 12.15 -2.41
C THR A 106 -10.34 11.82 -0.94
N LEU A 107 -10.95 10.66 -0.65
CA LEU A 107 -11.15 10.18 0.72
C LEU A 107 -9.81 9.87 1.40
N PHE A 108 -8.89 9.22 0.69
CA PHE A 108 -7.53 8.91 1.13
C PHE A 108 -6.74 10.16 1.47
N LEU A 109 -6.85 11.20 0.62
CA LEU A 109 -6.22 12.50 0.82
C LEU A 109 -6.80 13.22 2.04
N ASN A 110 -8.14 13.32 2.12
CA ASN A 110 -8.84 13.98 3.22
C ASN A 110 -8.61 13.29 4.58
N ALA A 111 -8.38 11.98 4.57
CA ALA A 111 -7.99 11.22 5.76
C ALA A 111 -6.51 11.45 6.18
N HIS A 112 -5.75 12.26 5.45
CA HIS A 112 -4.34 12.58 5.72
C HIS A 112 -3.44 11.34 5.80
N ILE A 113 -3.84 10.22 5.19
CA ILE A 113 -3.07 8.97 5.17
C ILE A 113 -1.65 9.14 4.59
N PRO A 114 -1.40 9.97 3.55
CA PRO A 114 -0.04 10.17 3.03
C PRO A 114 0.99 10.59 4.08
N LEU A 115 0.58 11.31 5.13
CA LEU A 115 1.48 11.80 6.19
C LEU A 115 2.13 10.66 6.97
N PHE A 116 1.46 9.51 7.10
CA PHE A 116 2.01 8.33 7.76
C PHE A 116 3.22 7.74 7.03
N LEU A 117 3.45 8.12 5.77
CA LEU A 117 4.56 7.62 4.96
C LEU A 117 5.81 8.50 5.06
N TYR A 118 5.69 9.72 5.58
CA TYR A 118 6.81 10.66 5.64
C TYR A 118 7.97 10.17 6.53
N PRO A 119 7.74 9.49 7.67
CA PRO A 119 8.81 8.86 8.43
C PRO A 119 9.64 7.86 7.61
N PHE A 120 9.00 7.09 6.72
CA PHE A 120 9.69 6.12 5.87
C PHE A 120 10.58 6.83 4.84
N LEU A 121 10.04 7.85 4.20
CA LEU A 121 10.70 8.67 3.20
C LEU A 121 11.89 9.47 3.77
N ASN A 122 11.86 9.79 5.07
CA ASN A 122 12.95 10.46 5.79
C ASN A 122 14.14 9.57 6.15
N THR A 123 14.03 8.25 5.96
CA THR A 123 15.12 7.34 6.33
C THR A 123 16.32 7.48 5.39
N ILE A 124 17.55 7.41 5.94
CA ILE A 124 18.79 7.53 5.16
C ILE A 124 19.57 6.21 5.02
N SER A 125 19.13 5.14 5.70
CA SER A 125 19.80 3.84 5.61
C SER A 125 19.77 3.30 4.18
N LYS A 126 20.93 2.84 3.70
CA LYS A 126 21.13 2.29 2.34
C LYS A 126 21.00 0.78 2.26
N THR A 127 20.52 0.12 3.32
CA THR A 127 20.25 -1.32 3.25
C THR A 127 19.03 -1.60 2.38
N ARG A 128 19.03 -2.72 1.66
CA ARG A 128 17.93 -3.14 0.77
C ARG A 128 16.51 -3.04 1.39
N PRO A 129 16.25 -3.42 2.66
CA PRO A 129 14.93 -3.27 3.27
C PRO A 129 14.44 -1.81 3.35
N PHE A 130 15.34 -0.87 3.62
CA PHE A 130 15.03 0.55 3.69
C PHE A 130 14.86 1.19 2.31
N GLU A 131 15.69 0.80 1.33
CA GLU A 131 15.52 1.25 -0.06
C GLU A 131 14.19 0.80 -0.64
N TYR A 132 13.82 -0.48 -0.41
CA TYR A 132 12.53 -1.01 -0.84
C TYR A 132 11.37 -0.28 -0.16
N LEU A 133 11.45 -0.06 1.15
CA LEU A 133 10.44 0.70 1.91
C LEU A 133 10.21 2.10 1.34
N ARG A 134 11.29 2.84 1.06
CA ARG A 134 11.21 4.18 0.47
C ARG A 134 10.61 4.15 -0.93
N LEU A 135 11.06 3.22 -1.77
CA LEU A 135 10.58 3.09 -3.15
C LEU A 135 9.06 2.80 -3.18
N THR A 136 8.59 1.87 -2.36
CA THR A 136 7.15 1.56 -2.29
C THR A 136 6.34 2.73 -1.72
N SER A 137 6.88 3.44 -0.72
CA SER A 137 6.25 4.66 -0.17
C SER A 137 6.12 5.77 -1.23
N LEU A 138 7.19 5.99 -2.02
CA LEU A 138 7.15 6.91 -3.16
C LEU A 138 6.13 6.48 -4.21
N GLY A 139 5.92 5.17 -4.41
CA GLY A 139 4.88 4.64 -5.30
C GLY A 139 3.46 5.08 -4.91
N VAL A 140 3.16 5.16 -3.61
CA VAL A 140 1.87 5.66 -3.11
C VAL A 140 1.72 7.16 -3.41
N ILE A 141 2.75 7.96 -3.10
CA ILE A 141 2.74 9.41 -3.38
C ILE A 141 2.65 9.67 -4.90
N GLY A 142 3.39 8.90 -5.70
CA GLY A 142 3.37 8.94 -7.16
C GLY A 142 2.00 8.65 -7.74
N ALA A 143 1.25 7.71 -7.16
CA ALA A 143 -0.12 7.40 -7.58
C ALA A 143 -1.09 8.57 -7.36
N LEU A 144 -0.90 9.36 -6.30
CA LEU A 144 -1.73 10.54 -6.02
C LEU A 144 -1.48 11.65 -7.05
N VAL A 145 -0.20 11.95 -7.34
CA VAL A 145 0.15 13.08 -8.23
C VAL A 145 -0.06 12.78 -9.72
N LYS A 146 -0.19 11.50 -10.11
CA LYS A 146 -0.38 11.09 -11.52
C LYS A 146 -1.64 11.67 -12.17
N VAL A 147 -2.62 12.13 -11.39
CA VAL A 147 -3.93 12.55 -11.89
C VAL A 147 -4.00 14.06 -12.13
N ASP A 148 -2.89 14.78 -11.97
CA ASP A 148 -2.78 16.24 -12.15
C ASP A 148 -3.88 17.02 -11.41
N ASP A 149 -4.26 16.52 -10.22
CA ASP A 149 -5.32 17.08 -9.39
C ASP A 149 -4.77 18.25 -8.55
N PRO A 150 -5.29 19.50 -8.72
CA PRO A 150 -4.84 20.66 -7.96
C PRO A 150 -4.98 20.49 -6.44
N ASP A 151 -5.98 19.74 -5.97
CA ASP A 151 -6.19 19.55 -4.53
C ASP A 151 -5.13 18.61 -3.94
N VAL A 152 -4.70 17.60 -4.72
CA VAL A 152 -3.55 16.76 -4.36
C VAL A 152 -2.28 17.61 -4.30
N ILE A 153 -2.04 18.44 -5.32
CA ILE A 153 -0.87 19.32 -5.35
C ILE A 153 -0.89 20.27 -4.15
N ASN A 154 -2.00 20.95 -3.90
CA ASN A 154 -2.15 21.88 -2.78
C ASN A 154 -1.96 21.19 -1.43
N PHE A 155 -2.53 19.99 -1.25
CA PHE A 155 -2.30 19.18 -0.06
C PHE A 155 -0.80 18.93 0.13
N LEU A 156 -0.12 18.42 -0.89
CA LEU A 156 1.30 18.12 -0.84
C LEU A 156 2.14 19.39 -0.58
N LEU A 157 1.82 20.52 -1.21
CA LEU A 157 2.49 21.80 -0.96
C LEU A 157 2.26 22.34 0.46
N SER A 158 1.08 22.09 1.04
CA SER A 158 0.73 22.50 2.40
C SER A 158 1.36 21.63 3.48
N THR A 159 1.82 20.44 3.11
CA THR A 159 2.53 19.51 3.98
C THR A 159 4.04 19.63 3.76
N GLU A 160 4.88 19.27 4.73
CA GLU A 160 6.35 19.40 4.63
C GLU A 160 7.00 18.46 3.59
N ILE A 161 6.28 18.10 2.51
CA ILE A 161 6.79 17.24 1.46
C ILE A 161 7.90 17.90 0.65
N ILE A 162 7.92 19.24 0.51
CA ILE A 162 8.98 19.94 -0.22
C ILE A 162 10.33 19.74 0.50
N PRO A 163 10.48 20.05 1.80
CA PRO A 163 11.68 19.70 2.57
C PRO A 163 12.06 18.22 2.48
N LEU A 164 11.07 17.32 2.51
CA LEU A 164 11.25 15.88 2.43
C LEU A 164 11.85 15.45 1.08
N CYS A 165 11.27 15.92 -0.03
CA CYS A 165 11.72 15.65 -1.39
C CYS A 165 13.12 16.20 -1.62
N LEU A 166 13.41 17.42 -1.16
CA LEU A 166 14.74 18.02 -1.26
C LEU A 166 15.80 17.20 -0.51
N ARG A 167 15.48 16.70 0.70
CA ARG A 167 16.36 15.80 1.45
C ARG A 167 16.58 14.46 0.73
N ILE A 168 15.54 13.87 0.14
CA ILE A 168 15.66 12.63 -0.64
C ILE A 168 16.50 12.86 -1.90
N MET A 169 16.34 13.99 -2.58
CA MET A 169 17.15 14.35 -3.75
C MET A 169 18.62 14.60 -3.39
N GLU A 170 18.89 15.14 -2.21
CA GLU A 170 20.25 15.39 -1.70
C GLU A 170 20.95 14.12 -1.19
N THR A 171 20.20 13.19 -0.59
CA THR A 171 20.75 11.95 -0.01
C THR A 171 20.64 10.72 -0.92
N GLY A 172 19.76 10.76 -1.91
CA GLY A 172 19.60 9.76 -2.96
C GLY A 172 20.77 9.82 -3.92
N ALA A 173 21.47 8.70 -4.08
CA ALA A 173 22.53 8.59 -5.07
C ALA A 173 21.95 8.86 -6.47
N ALA A 174 22.55 9.81 -7.20
CA ALA A 174 22.52 9.82 -8.65
C ALA A 174 23.06 8.45 -9.18
N PRO A 175 22.58 7.97 -10.34
CA PRO A 175 22.69 6.58 -10.80
C PRO A 175 24.12 6.01 -10.82
#